data_AF-A0A090LGV0-F1
#
_entry.id   AF-A0A090LGV0-F1
#
_cell.length_a   1.000
_cell.length_b   1.000
_cell.length_c   1.000
_cell.angle_alpha   90.00
_cell.angle_beta   90.00
_cell.angle_gamma   90.00
#
_symmetry.space_group_name_H-M   'P 1'
#
loop_
_entity.id
_entity.type
_entity.pdbx_description
1 polymer ?
#
loop_
_entity_poly.entity_id
_entity_poly.type
_entity_poly.pdbx_seq_one_letter_code
_entity_poly.pdbx_strand_id
1 'polypeptide(L)'
;MTRINLYRLSVLPNILKVTTVIFAIIILIITGSAIIQNSGLKIVRITATANIVVNIILIAILALELDDKMIYKKKLITWPLIELCSSITFTILYFIDIWLCVSGSNFINNGKMTWSGIFVLGNFAQYMMHTIIFAEIWYKEKKLNEPTETIPVTEIPNTNYGMA
;
A
#
# COMPACT_ATOMS: atom_id res chain seq x y z
N MET A 1 -26.14 14.11 4.73
CA MET A 1 -25.65 13.58 3.44
C MET A 1 -24.14 13.72 3.41
N THR A 2 -23.42 12.61 3.45
CA THR A 2 -21.96 12.57 3.24
C THR A 2 -21.69 12.92 1.79
N ARG A 3 -20.98 14.02 1.52
CA ARG A 3 -20.57 14.37 0.15
C ARG A 3 -19.35 13.53 -0.22
N ILE A 4 -19.40 12.86 -1.37
CA ILE A 4 -18.28 12.06 -1.88
C ILE A 4 -17.24 13.03 -2.44
N ASN A 5 -16.02 13.01 -1.91
CA ASN A 5 -14.94 13.88 -2.37
C ASN A 5 -14.01 13.14 -3.36
N LEU A 6 -14.36 13.21 -4.65
CA LEU A 6 -13.61 12.55 -5.73
C LEU A 6 -12.22 13.18 -5.98
N TYR A 7 -11.97 14.41 -5.54
CA TYR A 7 -10.67 15.09 -5.72
C TYR A 7 -9.53 14.39 -4.95
N ARG A 8 -9.85 13.72 -3.85
CA ARG A 8 -8.85 12.90 -3.13
C ARG A 8 -8.38 11.70 -3.96
N LEU A 9 -9.16 11.22 -4.92
CA LEU A 9 -8.76 10.08 -5.77
C LEU A 9 -7.74 10.45 -6.84
N SER A 10 -7.58 11.73 -7.19
CA SER A 10 -6.59 12.18 -8.19
C SER A 10 -5.18 12.38 -7.62
N VAL A 11 -4.96 12.13 -6.33
CA VAL A 11 -3.61 12.16 -5.73
C VAL A 11 -2.89 10.86 -6.06
N LEU A 12 -1.61 10.94 -6.42
CA LEU A 12 -0.76 9.81 -6.85
C LEU A 12 -0.96 8.48 -6.09
N PRO A 13 -0.92 8.42 -4.73
CA PRO A 13 -1.12 7.17 -4.00
C PRO A 13 -2.53 6.56 -4.22
N ASN A 14 -3.54 7.37 -4.48
CA ASN A 14 -4.90 6.86 -4.72
C ASN A 14 -5.11 6.45 -6.18
N ILE A 15 -4.45 7.12 -7.13
CA ILE A 15 -4.39 6.66 -8.53
C ILE A 15 -3.73 5.27 -8.59
N LEU A 16 -2.62 5.09 -7.87
CA LEU A 16 -1.93 3.81 -7.80
C LEU A 16 -2.83 2.71 -7.21
N LYS A 17 -3.62 2.98 -6.17
CA LYS A 17 -4.65 2.03 -5.68
C LYS A 17 -5.71 1.66 -6.71
N VAL A 18 -6.19 2.61 -7.50
CA VAL A 18 -7.16 2.29 -8.56
C VAL A 18 -6.49 1.36 -9.59
N THR A 19 -5.23 1.60 -9.93
CA THR A 19 -4.49 0.73 -10.85
C THR A 19 -4.22 -0.67 -10.29
N THR A 20 -3.98 -0.83 -8.98
CA THR A 20 -3.82 -2.16 -8.37
C THR A 20 -5.12 -2.97 -8.41
N VAL A 21 -6.27 -2.30 -8.25
CA VAL A 21 -7.59 -2.91 -8.41
C VAL A 21 -7.81 -3.36 -9.85
N ILE A 22 -7.47 -2.52 -10.83
CA ILE A 22 -7.57 -2.88 -12.26
C ILE A 22 -6.70 -4.11 -12.56
N PHE A 23 -5.46 -4.16 -12.07
CA PHE A 23 -4.57 -5.28 -12.28
C PHE A 23 -5.11 -6.56 -11.62
N ALA A 24 -5.67 -6.44 -10.41
CA ALA A 24 -6.33 -7.56 -9.73
C ALA A 24 -7.55 -8.10 -10.51
N ILE A 25 -8.37 -7.22 -11.09
CA ILE A 25 -9.50 -7.63 -11.93
C ILE A 25 -9.00 -8.39 -13.17
N ILE A 26 -7.95 -7.90 -13.84
CA ILE A 26 -7.36 -8.57 -15.00
C ILE A 26 -6.84 -9.96 -14.61
N ILE A 27 -6.15 -10.08 -13.46
CA ILE A 27 -5.71 -11.39 -12.92
C ILE A 27 -6.90 -12.32 -12.72
N LEU A 28 -8.01 -11.85 -12.14
CA LEU A 28 -9.22 -12.67 -11.96
C LEU A 28 -9.83 -13.12 -13.28
N ILE A 29 -9.84 -12.28 -14.31
CA ILE A 29 -10.35 -12.66 -15.63
C ILE A 29 -9.47 -13.74 -16.26
N ILE A 30 -8.13 -13.57 -16.21
CA ILE A 30 -7.19 -14.54 -16.79
C ILE A 30 -7.29 -15.88 -16.05
N THR A 31 -7.21 -15.87 -14.71
CA THR A 31 -7.28 -17.08 -13.89
C THR A 31 -8.67 -17.75 -13.93
N GLY A 32 -9.74 -16.95 -14.02
CA GLY A 32 -11.12 -17.42 -14.16
C GLY A 32 -11.41 -18.07 -15.50
N SER A 33 -10.69 -17.70 -16.56
CA SER A 33 -10.80 -18.32 -17.88
C SER A 33 -10.15 -19.71 -17.96
N ALA A 34 -9.40 -20.15 -16.93
CA ALA A 34 -8.74 -21.46 -16.91
C ALA A 34 -9.76 -22.61 -16.73
N ILE A 35 -9.79 -23.54 -17.68
CA ILE A 35 -10.67 -24.71 -17.66
C ILE A 35 -10.27 -25.68 -16.52
N ILE A 36 -8.97 -25.77 -16.24
CA ILE A 36 -8.42 -26.58 -15.14
C ILE A 36 -7.64 -25.65 -14.20
N GLN A 37 -8.10 -25.54 -12.97
CA GLN A 37 -7.43 -24.74 -11.95
C GLN A 37 -6.48 -25.60 -11.12
N ASN A 38 -5.17 -25.46 -11.38
CA ASN A 38 -4.15 -25.99 -10.48
C ASN A 38 -4.12 -25.19 -9.15
N SER A 39 -3.52 -25.76 -8.11
CA SER A 39 -3.50 -25.14 -6.78
C SER A 39 -2.84 -23.74 -6.78
N GLY A 40 -1.83 -23.52 -7.62
CA GLY A 40 -1.19 -22.21 -7.80
C GLY A 40 -2.18 -21.14 -8.30
N LEU A 41 -2.93 -21.41 -9.37
CA LEU A 41 -3.95 -20.47 -9.90
C LEU A 41 -5.05 -20.17 -8.87
N LYS A 42 -5.41 -21.16 -8.03
CA LYS A 42 -6.38 -20.94 -6.95
C LYS A 42 -5.87 -19.94 -5.93
N ILE A 43 -4.60 -20.05 -5.52
CA ILE A 43 -3.98 -19.12 -4.56
C ILE A 43 -3.91 -17.72 -5.17
N VAL A 44 -3.40 -17.58 -6.39
CA VAL A 44 -3.33 -16.29 -7.11
C VAL A 44 -4.70 -15.62 -7.20
N ARG A 45 -5.76 -16.42 -7.48
CA ARG A 45 -7.14 -15.94 -7.53
C ARG A 45 -7.64 -15.45 -6.16
N ILE A 46 -7.31 -16.15 -5.09
CA ILE A 46 -7.66 -15.74 -3.73
C ILE A 46 -6.96 -14.43 -3.37
N THR A 47 -5.65 -14.32 -3.65
CA THR A 47 -4.88 -13.08 -3.41
C THR A 47 -5.47 -11.90 -4.17
N ALA A 48 -5.78 -12.07 -5.46
CA ALA A 48 -6.39 -11.02 -6.28
C ALA A 48 -7.79 -10.62 -5.75
N THR A 49 -8.58 -11.59 -5.28
CA THR A 49 -9.90 -11.32 -4.68
C THR A 49 -9.75 -10.52 -3.38
N ALA A 50 -8.84 -10.94 -2.49
CA ALA A 50 -8.57 -10.23 -1.24
C ALA A 50 -8.06 -8.80 -1.51
N ASN A 51 -7.21 -8.63 -2.52
CA ASN A 51 -6.72 -7.31 -2.96
C ASN A 51 -7.88 -6.37 -3.31
N ILE A 52 -8.83 -6.84 -4.13
CA ILE A 52 -10.00 -6.04 -4.53
C ILE A 52 -10.84 -5.66 -3.30
N VAL A 53 -11.15 -6.62 -2.43
CA VAL A 53 -11.97 -6.37 -1.24
C VAL A 53 -11.32 -5.33 -0.33
N VAL A 54 -10.03 -5.49 -0.02
CA VAL A 54 -9.31 -4.55 0.86
C VAL A 54 -9.23 -3.16 0.23
N ASN A 55 -8.92 -3.04 -1.06
CA ASN A 55 -8.85 -1.72 -1.71
C ASN A 55 -10.21 -1.04 -1.83
N ILE A 56 -11.30 -1.77 -2.08
CA ILE A 56 -12.64 -1.18 -2.08
C ILE A 56 -12.96 -0.60 -0.70
N ILE A 57 -12.64 -1.31 0.38
CA ILE A 57 -12.84 -0.82 1.75
C ILE A 57 -12.00 0.45 2.00
N LEU A 58 -10.71 0.43 1.66
CA LEU A 58 -9.82 1.59 1.86
C LEU A 58 -10.22 2.80 1.01
N ILE A 59 -10.62 2.59 -0.25
CA ILE A 59 -11.13 3.64 -1.15
C ILE A 59 -12.44 4.20 -0.61
N ALA A 60 -13.35 3.35 -0.10
CA ALA A 60 -14.61 3.80 0.48
C ALA A 60 -14.37 4.66 1.74
N ILE A 61 -13.44 4.26 2.61
CA ILE A 61 -13.05 5.03 3.80
C ILE A 61 -12.50 6.41 3.40
N LEU A 62 -11.63 6.47 2.38
CA LEU A 62 -11.08 7.72 1.85
C LEU A 62 -12.15 8.61 1.20
N ALA A 63 -13.01 8.03 0.37
CA ALA A 63 -14.04 8.75 -0.38
C ALA A 63 -15.12 9.36 0.52
N LEU A 64 -15.36 8.73 1.68
CA LEU A 64 -16.29 9.20 2.71
C LEU A 64 -15.65 10.15 3.73
N GLU A 65 -14.36 10.50 3.58
CA GLU A 65 -13.60 11.34 4.52
C GLU A 65 -13.72 10.82 5.97
N LEU A 66 -13.77 9.50 6.13
CA LEU A 66 -13.85 8.85 7.44
C LEU A 66 -12.49 8.77 8.13
N ASP A 67 -11.40 8.98 7.39
CA ASP A 67 -10.03 9.02 7.90
C ASP A 67 -9.86 10.07 9.01
N ASP A 68 -10.36 11.29 8.80
CA ASP A 68 -10.27 12.39 9.77
C ASP A 68 -11.15 12.17 11.02
N LYS A 69 -12.21 11.35 10.93
CA LYS A 69 -13.16 11.08 12.03
C LYS A 69 -12.85 9.81 12.83
N MET A 70 -12.33 8.78 12.17
CA MET A 70 -12.13 7.46 12.77
C MET A 70 -10.75 7.35 13.44
N ILE A 71 -9.79 8.16 13.00
CA ILE A 71 -8.39 8.12 13.44
C ILE A 71 -8.02 9.47 14.07
N TYR A 72 -8.37 9.64 15.34
CA TYR A 72 -7.95 10.79 16.13
C TYR A 72 -6.41 10.88 16.16
N LYS A 73 -5.86 12.08 15.90
CA LYS A 73 -4.41 12.41 15.86
C LYS A 73 -3.57 12.00 17.09
N LYS A 74 -4.17 11.46 18.15
CA LYS A 74 -3.50 10.97 19.37
C LYS A 74 -3.45 9.44 19.50
N LYS A 75 -3.91 8.67 18.51
CA LYS A 75 -3.82 7.20 18.54
C LYS A 75 -2.50 6.72 17.91
N LEU A 76 -1.96 5.63 18.46
CA LEU A 76 -0.78 4.92 17.93
C LEU A 76 -0.98 4.42 16.49
N ILE A 77 -2.23 4.23 16.08
CA ILE A 77 -2.60 3.75 14.74
C ILE A 77 -3.04 4.97 13.92
N THR A 78 -2.23 5.36 12.94
CA THR A 78 -2.56 6.41 11.97
C THR A 78 -3.00 5.82 10.63
N TRP A 79 -3.69 6.61 9.81
CA TRP A 79 -4.13 6.17 8.48
C TRP A 79 -2.96 5.70 7.59
N PRO A 80 -1.84 6.43 7.50
CA PRO A 80 -0.68 5.97 6.73
C PRO A 80 -0.10 4.66 7.25
N LEU A 81 -0.21 4.36 8.55
CA LEU A 81 0.25 3.10 9.12
C LEU A 81 -0.61 1.93 8.65
N ILE A 82 -1.93 2.08 8.60
CA ILE A 82 -2.85 1.04 8.10
C ILE A 82 -2.53 0.73 6.63
N GLU A 83 -2.39 1.78 5.82
CA GLU A 83 -2.05 1.69 4.41
C GLU A 83 -0.67 1.06 4.17
N LEU A 84 0.31 1.40 5.00
CA LEU A 84 1.63 0.81 4.98
C LEU A 84 1.57 -0.69 5.30
N CYS A 85 0.87 -1.07 6.37
CA CYS A 85 0.72 -2.47 6.76
C CYS A 85 0.03 -3.28 5.65
N SER A 86 -1.08 -2.80 5.08
CA SER A 86 -1.74 -3.49 3.97
C SER A 86 -0.84 -3.60 2.75
N SER A 87 -0.06 -2.55 2.44
CA SER A 87 0.85 -2.55 1.30
C SER A 87 1.97 -3.57 1.46
N ILE A 88 2.55 -3.70 2.66
CA ILE A 88 3.56 -4.72 2.97
C ILE A 88 2.95 -6.13 2.85
N THR A 89 1.76 -6.36 3.42
CA THR A 89 1.08 -7.66 3.32
C THR A 89 0.87 -8.06 1.86
N PHE A 90 0.32 -7.17 1.03
CA PHE A 90 0.11 -7.49 -0.38
C PHE A 90 1.41 -7.61 -1.17
N THR A 91 2.45 -6.86 -0.83
CA THR A 91 3.79 -7.04 -1.43
C THR A 91 4.29 -8.46 -1.24
N ILE A 92 4.19 -9.00 -0.01
CA ILE A 92 4.62 -10.36 0.30
C ILE A 92 3.75 -11.38 -0.44
N LEU A 93 2.42 -11.21 -0.42
CA LEU A 93 1.51 -12.12 -1.11
C LEU A 93 1.75 -12.16 -2.63
N TYR A 94 1.93 -10.99 -3.26
CA TYR A 94 2.23 -10.93 -4.69
C TYR A 94 3.61 -11.49 -5.03
N PHE A 95 4.60 -11.36 -4.14
CA PHE A 95 5.89 -12.02 -4.32
C PHE A 95 5.76 -13.55 -4.36
N ILE A 96 4.97 -14.13 -3.45
CA ILE A 96 4.66 -15.55 -3.45
C ILE A 96 3.90 -15.95 -4.73
N ASP A 97 2.94 -15.13 -5.16
CA ASP A 97 2.19 -15.38 -6.39
C ASP A 97 3.08 -15.34 -7.64
N ILE A 98 4.10 -14.48 -7.71
CA ILE A 98 5.11 -14.49 -8.79
C ILE A 98 5.76 -15.88 -8.84
N TRP A 99 6.24 -16.37 -7.70
CA TRP A 99 6.89 -17.68 -7.62
C TRP A 99 5.96 -18.81 -8.06
N LEU A 100 4.68 -18.76 -7.66
CA LEU A 100 3.67 -19.73 -8.06
C LEU A 100 3.38 -19.70 -9.56
N CYS A 101 3.34 -18.51 -10.17
CA CYS A 101 3.15 -18.35 -11.62
C CYS A 101 4.36 -18.89 -12.41
N VAL A 102 5.58 -18.60 -11.96
CA VAL A 102 6.82 -19.08 -12.58
C VAL A 102 6.93 -20.60 -12.47
N SER A 103 6.76 -21.16 -11.28
CA SER A 103 6.83 -22.62 -11.04
C SER A 103 5.70 -23.38 -11.74
N GLY A 104 4.53 -22.74 -11.87
CA GLY A 104 3.34 -23.29 -12.50
C GLY A 104 3.36 -23.28 -14.04
N SER A 105 4.26 -22.52 -14.66
CA SER A 105 4.39 -22.40 -16.12
C SER A 105 4.76 -23.72 -16.81
N ASN A 106 5.36 -24.66 -16.08
CA ASN A 106 5.74 -25.99 -16.60
C ASN A 106 4.55 -26.97 -16.76
N PHE A 107 3.31 -26.55 -16.47
CA PHE A 107 2.11 -27.41 -16.49
C PHE A 107 1.07 -26.98 -17.55
N ILE A 108 0.02 -27.79 -17.71
CA ILE A 108 -1.16 -27.48 -18.55
C ILE A 108 -1.73 -26.10 -18.14
N ASN A 109 -1.89 -25.19 -19.11
CA ASN A 109 -2.19 -23.74 -18.97
C ASN A 109 -0.99 -22.78 -18.86
N ASN A 110 0.19 -23.14 -19.37
CA ASN A 110 1.39 -22.29 -19.40
C ASN A 110 1.10 -20.81 -19.78
N GLY A 111 0.39 -20.56 -20.89
CA GLY A 111 0.06 -19.19 -21.30
C GLY A 111 -0.73 -18.38 -20.26
N LYS A 112 -1.68 -18.98 -19.55
CA LYS A 112 -2.46 -18.27 -18.50
C LYS A 112 -1.60 -17.98 -17.29
N MET A 113 -0.71 -18.90 -16.91
CA MET A 113 0.26 -18.66 -15.85
C MET A 113 1.23 -17.53 -16.19
N THR A 114 1.74 -17.49 -17.43
CA THR A 114 2.62 -16.41 -17.88
C THR A 114 1.90 -15.06 -17.85
N TRP A 115 0.70 -14.96 -18.43
CA TRP A 115 -0.07 -13.72 -18.45
C TRP A 115 -0.47 -13.26 -17.05
N SER A 116 -0.97 -14.17 -16.20
CA SER A 116 -1.24 -13.85 -14.78
C SER A 116 0.02 -13.38 -14.06
N GLY A 117 1.16 -14.03 -14.30
CA GLY A 117 2.46 -13.66 -13.72
C GLY A 117 2.89 -12.23 -14.05
N ILE A 118 2.66 -11.77 -15.29
CA ILE A 118 2.97 -10.38 -15.70
C ILE A 118 2.16 -9.37 -14.89
N PHE A 119 0.85 -9.57 -14.76
CA PHE A 119 -0.01 -8.65 -13.99
C PHE A 119 0.23 -8.75 -12.48
N VAL A 120 0.54 -9.95 -11.98
CA VAL A 120 0.98 -10.18 -10.59
C VAL A 120 2.27 -9.41 -10.29
N LEU A 121 3.26 -9.43 -11.21
CA LEU A 121 4.49 -8.66 -11.09
C LEU A 121 4.22 -7.15 -11.10
N GLY A 122 3.29 -6.70 -11.95
CA GLY A 122 2.85 -5.30 -11.97
C GLY A 122 2.23 -4.85 -10.64
N ASN A 123 1.35 -5.68 -10.07
CA ASN A 123 0.77 -5.43 -8.74
C ASN A 123 1.84 -5.41 -7.65
N PHE A 124 2.80 -6.35 -7.68
CA PHE A 124 3.93 -6.36 -6.77
C PHE A 124 4.70 -5.03 -6.81
N ALA A 125 5.05 -4.54 -8.00
CA ALA A 125 5.76 -3.27 -8.16
C ALA A 125 4.95 -2.08 -7.63
N GLN A 126 3.64 -2.05 -7.87
CA GLN A 126 2.75 -1.01 -7.35
C GLN A 126 2.67 -1.03 -5.83
N TYR A 127 2.59 -2.22 -5.22
CA TYR A 127 2.57 -2.36 -3.76
C TYR A 127 3.90 -2.03 -3.09
N MET A 128 5.03 -2.31 -3.75
CA MET A 128 6.34 -1.83 -3.33
C MET A 128 6.38 -0.29 -3.33
N MET A 129 5.89 0.35 -4.39
CA MET A 129 5.82 1.82 -4.46
C MET A 129 4.91 2.40 -3.36
N HIS A 130 3.73 1.80 -3.12
CA HIS A 130 2.88 2.20 -2.00
C HIS A 130 3.58 2.09 -0.66
N THR A 131 4.29 0.99 -0.41
CA THR A 131 5.03 0.78 0.83
C THR A 131 6.03 1.91 1.06
N ILE A 132 6.80 2.29 0.04
CA ILE A 132 7.77 3.39 0.13
C ILE A 132 7.06 4.72 0.40
N ILE A 133 6.01 5.04 -0.36
CA ILE A 133 5.28 6.32 -0.24
C ILE A 133 4.64 6.44 1.14
N PHE A 134 3.91 5.42 1.61
CA PHE A 134 3.24 5.48 2.91
C PHE A 134 4.22 5.39 4.09
N ALA A 135 5.37 4.72 3.94
CA ALA A 135 6.44 4.79 4.93
C ALA A 135 6.99 6.21 5.08
N GLU A 136 7.22 6.92 3.96
CA GLU A 136 7.69 8.31 3.98
C GLU A 136 6.65 9.24 4.61
N ILE A 137 5.37 9.10 4.25
CA ILE A 137 4.26 9.88 4.84
C ILE A 137 4.19 9.63 6.34
N TRP A 138 4.23 8.36 6.76
CA TRP A 138 4.18 7.99 8.18
C TRP A 138 5.38 8.53 8.97
N TYR A 139 6.59 8.48 8.40
CA TYR A 139 7.79 9.02 9.02
C TYR A 139 7.71 10.54 9.20
N LYS A 140 7.23 11.27 8.17
CA LYS A 140 7.01 12.72 8.26
C LYS A 140 5.96 13.07 9.31
N GLU A 141 4.86 12.32 9.38
CA GLU A 141 3.84 12.49 10.42
C GLU A 141 4.40 12.26 11.83
N LYS A 142 5.23 11.23 12.02
CA LYS A 142 5.88 10.98 13.31
C LYS A 142 6.81 12.12 13.72
N LYS A 143 7.68 12.58 12.81
CA LYS A 143 8.61 13.67 13.08
C LYS A 143 7.91 15.00 13.42
N LEU A 144 6.76 15.28 12.81
CA LEU A 144 5.94 16.46 13.11
C LEU A 144 5.27 16.40 14.49
N ASN A 145 5.04 15.19 15.02
CA ASN A 145 4.38 14.97 16.31
C ASN A 145 5.37 14.61 17.43
N GLU A 146 6.66 14.50 17.13
CA GLU A 146 7.70 14.44 18.16
C GLU A 146 7.68 15.78 18.92
N PRO A 147 7.61 15.76 20.26
CA PRO A 147 7.78 16.98 21.03
C PRO A 147 9.14 17.53 20.65
N THR A 148 9.16 18.77 20.13
CA THR A 148 10.42 19.48 19.94
C THR A 148 11.06 19.51 21.31
N GLU A 149 12.12 18.73 21.52
CA GLU A 149 13.00 18.99 22.64
C GLU A 149 13.59 20.37 22.37
N THR A 150 12.92 21.40 22.90
CA THR A 150 13.57 22.65 23.22
C THR A 150 14.56 22.29 24.31
N ILE A 151 15.70 21.73 23.93
CA ILE A 151 16.90 21.87 24.73
C ILE A 151 17.04 23.39 24.84
N PRO A 152 16.82 24.00 26.02
CA PRO A 152 17.20 25.39 26.15
C PRO A 152 18.69 25.39 25.84
N VAL A 153 19.07 26.05 24.75
CA VAL A 153 20.46 26.45 24.58
C VAL A 153 20.70 27.36 25.78
N THR A 154 21.26 26.81 26.85
CA THR A 154 21.85 27.61 27.90
C THR A 154 22.85 28.45 27.15
N GLU A 155 22.52 29.73 26.98
CA GLU A 155 23.46 30.73 26.49
C GLU A 155 24.73 30.53 27.31
N ILE A 156 25.77 30.01 26.67
CA ILE A 156 27.09 29.97 27.27
C ILE A 156 27.39 31.44 27.55
N PRO A 157 27.50 31.88 28.81
CA PRO A 157 27.76 33.27 29.09
C PRO A 157 29.06 33.60 28.37
N ASN A 158 28.95 34.51 27.40
CA ASN A 158 30.07 34.99 26.62
C ASN A 158 30.94 35.80 27.59
N THR A 159 31.80 35.12 28.34
CA THR A 159 32.81 35.76 29.17
C THR A 159 33.75 36.47 28.21
N ASN A 160 33.50 37.77 28.04
CA ASN A 160 34.45 38.74 27.54
C ASN A 160 35.80 38.49 28.23
N TYR A 161 36.72 37.79 27.56
CA TYR A 161 38.14 37.96 27.82
C TYR A 161 38.57 39.29 27.19
N GLY A 162 38.06 40.37 27.77
CA GLY A 162 38.58 41.71 27.59
C GLY A 162 39.70 41.93 28.60
N MET A 163 40.91 41.98 28.08
CA MET A 163 42.07 42.75 28.57
C MET A 163 42.56 42.54 30.01
N ALA A 164 43.76 41.99 30.11
CA ALA A 164 44.89 42.62 30.79
C ALA A 164 46.19 42.28 30.05
#